data_AF-A0A954X3K0-F1
#
_entry.id   AF-A0A954X3K0-F1
#
_cell.length_a   1.000
_cell.length_b   1.000
_cell.length_c   1.000
_cell.angle_alpha   90.00
_cell.angle_beta   90.00
_cell.angle_gamma   90.00
#
_symmetry.space_group_name_H-M   'P 1'
#
loop_
_entity.id
_entity.type
_entity.pdbx_description
1 polymer ?
#
loop_
_entity_poly.entity_id
_entity_poly.type
_entity_poly.pdbx_seq_one_letter_code
_entity_poly.pdbx_strand_id
1 'polypeptide(L)'
;EGPLYPGTCRQRMSAHASDILGESFSWRFRATSEAHAIDDLVAGHRTCRVAEELGDFVIAKRDGFPAYQLAVVADDHAMGVTEVLRGDDLLPSAFRQCELYAFFGWQPPRFAHVPLVVGPDGRRLAKRHGDTRLSLLREAGVPAERLVGLLAWSCRLRPDATPIAAADLLDDFDLGRLPREPFVFGETMFDELLKSM
;
A
#
# COMPACT_ATOMS: atom_id res chain seq x y z
N GLU A 1 7.33 2.92 -9.73
CA GLU A 1 8.63 2.48 -9.18
C GLU A 1 9.77 3.03 -10.05
N GLY A 2 10.98 3.13 -9.49
CA GLY A 2 12.17 3.52 -10.25
C GLY A 2 12.81 2.33 -10.97
N PRO A 3 13.87 2.55 -11.77
CA PRO A 3 14.59 1.46 -12.41
C PRO A 3 15.21 0.51 -11.39
N LEU A 4 15.39 -0.75 -11.79
CA LEU A 4 16.11 -1.75 -11.00
C LEU A 4 17.53 -1.29 -10.70
N TYR A 5 17.99 -1.55 -9.48
CA TYR A 5 19.36 -1.24 -9.11
C TYR A 5 20.33 -2.12 -9.92
N PRO A 6 21.29 -1.54 -10.67
CA PRO A 6 22.18 -2.30 -11.55
C PRO A 6 23.25 -3.12 -10.81
N GLY A 7 23.23 -3.17 -9.48
CA GLY A 7 24.15 -4.00 -8.70
C GLY A 7 25.57 -3.45 -8.55
N THR A 8 25.82 -2.19 -8.91
CA THR A 8 27.17 -1.56 -8.91
C THR A 8 27.95 -1.73 -7.59
N CYS A 9 27.26 -1.73 -6.45
CA CYS A 9 27.83 -1.89 -5.12
C CYS A 9 27.42 -3.22 -4.45
N ARG A 10 26.81 -4.17 -5.16
CA ARG A 10 26.24 -5.40 -4.57
C ARG A 10 27.29 -6.27 -3.86
N GLN A 11 28.52 -6.27 -4.36
CA GLN A 11 29.66 -7.01 -3.78
C GLN A 11 30.51 -6.16 -2.84
N ARG A 12 30.06 -4.95 -2.50
CA ARG A 12 30.77 -4.06 -1.57
C ARG A 12 30.20 -4.22 -0.16
N MET A 13 31.01 -3.84 0.81
CA MET A 13 30.70 -3.88 2.24
C MET A 13 30.94 -2.49 2.81
N SER A 14 30.46 -2.21 4.02
CA SER A 14 30.69 -0.92 4.69
C SER A 14 32.17 -0.57 4.83
N ALA A 15 33.04 -1.56 5.01
CA ALA A 15 34.49 -1.37 5.04
C ALA A 15 35.05 -0.76 3.74
N HIS A 16 34.37 -0.97 2.61
CA HIS A 16 34.74 -0.38 1.33
C HIS A 16 34.15 1.04 1.14
N ALA A 17 33.30 1.53 2.05
CA ALA A 17 32.59 2.79 1.87
C ALA A 17 33.48 4.01 2.12
N SER A 18 34.40 3.93 3.10
CA SER A 18 35.40 4.97 3.37
C SER A 18 36.29 5.23 2.16
N ASP A 19 36.63 4.18 1.42
CA ASP A 19 37.62 4.21 0.36
C ASP A 19 37.05 4.69 -0.98
N ILE A 20 35.71 4.77 -1.11
CA ILE A 20 35.02 4.99 -2.39
C ILE A 20 34.29 6.33 -2.43
N LEU A 21 33.63 6.73 -1.34
CA LEU A 21 32.65 7.82 -1.41
C LEU A 21 33.08 9.10 -0.72
N GLY A 22 33.95 9.06 0.30
CA GLY A 22 34.16 10.22 1.16
C GLY A 22 32.86 10.80 1.78
N GLU A 23 31.73 10.10 1.62
CA GLU A 23 30.36 10.59 1.80
C GLU A 23 29.47 9.47 2.36
N SER A 24 28.32 9.89 2.92
CA SER A 24 27.27 9.01 3.44
C SER A 24 26.62 8.16 2.34
N PHE A 25 26.35 6.88 2.61
CA PHE A 25 25.74 5.94 1.68
C PHE A 25 24.42 5.36 2.22
N SER A 26 23.56 4.90 1.32
CA SER A 26 22.35 4.15 1.69
C SER A 26 22.65 2.65 1.78
N TRP A 27 22.01 1.96 2.71
CA TRP A 27 22.04 0.51 2.82
C TRP A 27 20.95 -0.10 1.95
N ARG A 28 21.30 -1.15 1.21
CA ARG A 28 20.36 -1.94 0.42
C ARG A 28 20.30 -3.37 0.93
N PHE A 29 19.10 -3.94 0.92
CA PHE A 29 18.91 -5.37 1.07
C PHE A 29 19.30 -6.04 -0.25
N ARG A 30 20.06 -7.14 -0.14
CA ARG A 30 20.43 -7.96 -1.29
C ARG A 30 19.30 -8.95 -1.54
N ALA A 31 18.49 -8.69 -2.56
CA ALA A 31 17.36 -9.54 -2.89
C ALA A 31 17.83 -10.92 -3.38
N THR A 32 17.04 -11.94 -3.07
CA THR A 32 17.27 -13.33 -3.45
C THR A 32 16.57 -13.64 -4.77
N SER A 33 17.07 -14.66 -5.48
CA SER A 33 16.45 -15.17 -6.71
C SER A 33 15.34 -16.19 -6.42
N GLU A 34 15.00 -16.41 -5.14
CA GLU A 34 13.91 -17.30 -4.78
C GLU A 34 12.57 -16.66 -5.17
N ALA A 35 11.66 -17.49 -5.69
CA ALA A 35 10.31 -17.05 -5.99
C ALA A 35 9.51 -17.03 -4.68
N HIS A 36 9.05 -15.84 -4.28
CA HIS A 36 8.14 -15.69 -3.16
C HIS A 36 6.71 -15.73 -3.66
N ALA A 37 5.87 -16.51 -2.99
CA ALA A 37 4.43 -16.51 -3.20
C ALA A 37 3.72 -15.79 -2.05
N ILE A 38 2.69 -15.02 -2.37
CA ILE A 38 1.77 -14.41 -1.42
C ILE A 38 0.37 -14.85 -1.81
N ASP A 39 -0.32 -15.52 -0.89
CA ASP A 39 -1.76 -15.78 -0.98
C ASP A 39 -2.51 -14.56 -0.44
N ASP A 40 -2.67 -13.56 -1.30
CA ASP A 40 -3.34 -12.31 -0.93
C ASP A 40 -4.85 -12.50 -0.82
N LEU A 41 -5.47 -11.92 0.20
CA LEU A 41 -6.91 -12.09 0.47
C LEU A 41 -7.80 -11.41 -0.56
N VAL A 42 -7.30 -10.42 -1.30
CA VAL A 42 -8.06 -9.68 -2.32
C VAL A 42 -7.47 -9.90 -3.71
N ALA A 43 -6.16 -9.69 -3.88
CA ALA A 43 -5.48 -9.89 -5.14
C ALA A 43 -5.40 -11.39 -5.53
N GLY A 44 -5.48 -12.31 -4.57
CA GLY A 44 -5.32 -13.75 -4.78
C GLY A 44 -3.84 -14.17 -4.85
N HIS A 45 -3.58 -15.39 -5.31
CA HIS A 45 -2.22 -15.93 -5.40
C HIS A 45 -1.35 -15.10 -6.35
N ARG A 46 -0.20 -14.63 -5.86
CA ARG A 46 0.79 -13.87 -6.62
C ARG A 46 2.18 -14.37 -6.31
N THR A 47 3.02 -14.42 -7.33
CA THR A 47 4.42 -14.84 -7.22
C THR A 47 5.32 -13.73 -7.74
N CYS A 48 6.47 -13.55 -7.12
CA CYS A 48 7.50 -12.62 -7.56
C CYS A 48 8.88 -13.17 -7.27
N ARG A 49 9.81 -13.06 -8.22
CA ARG A 49 11.23 -13.20 -7.95
C ARG A 49 11.84 -11.82 -7.73
N VAL A 50 12.13 -11.51 -6.46
CA VAL A 50 12.42 -10.13 -6.05
C VAL A 50 13.71 -9.63 -6.71
N ALA A 51 14.77 -10.44 -6.80
CA ALA A 51 16.01 -10.01 -7.44
C ALA A 51 15.83 -9.60 -8.91
N GLU A 52 15.05 -10.36 -9.68
CA GLU A 52 14.86 -10.14 -11.11
C GLU A 52 13.81 -9.05 -11.41
N GLU A 53 12.72 -9.01 -10.65
CA GLU A 53 11.57 -8.14 -10.94
C GLU A 53 11.60 -6.81 -10.18
N LEU A 54 12.20 -6.78 -8.99
CA LEU A 54 12.13 -5.65 -8.05
C LEU A 54 13.49 -5.11 -7.61
N GLY A 55 14.55 -5.93 -7.72
CA GLY A 55 15.94 -5.62 -7.46
C GLY A 55 16.29 -5.33 -6.00
N ASP A 56 17.59 -5.12 -5.74
CA ASP A 56 18.10 -4.72 -4.42
C ASP A 56 17.52 -3.37 -3.99
N PHE A 57 16.78 -3.38 -2.88
CA PHE A 57 16.01 -2.23 -2.42
C PHE A 57 16.65 -1.58 -1.19
N VAL A 58 16.42 -0.27 -1.02
CA VAL A 58 16.98 0.50 0.11
C VAL A 58 16.28 0.12 1.40
N ILE A 59 17.05 -0.15 2.46
CA ILE A 59 16.57 -0.44 3.83
C ILE A 59 16.99 0.61 4.86
N ALA A 60 18.05 1.37 4.60
CA ALA A 60 18.38 2.57 5.36
C ALA A 60 18.91 3.64 4.42
N LYS A 61 18.48 4.88 4.64
CA LYS A 61 18.87 6.04 3.85
C LYS A 61 20.27 6.52 4.27
N ARG A 62 20.84 7.43 3.48
CA ARG A 62 22.15 8.06 3.75
C ARG A 62 22.24 8.74 5.13
N ASP A 63 21.11 9.20 5.65
CA ASP A 63 21.01 9.87 6.95
C ASP A 63 20.91 8.88 8.13
N GLY A 64 21.03 7.57 7.87
CA GLY A 64 20.97 6.50 8.87
C GLY A 64 19.55 6.09 9.25
N PHE A 65 18.51 6.80 8.81
CA PHE A 65 17.13 6.43 9.12
C PHE A 65 16.68 5.22 8.29
N PRO A 66 15.86 4.32 8.88
CA PRO A 66 15.30 3.19 8.15
C PRO A 66 14.45 3.69 6.98
N ALA A 67 14.55 2.99 5.85
CA ALA A 67 13.66 3.18 4.72
C ALA A 67 12.35 2.41 4.95
N TYR A 68 11.32 2.77 4.17
CA TYR A 68 9.96 2.25 4.31
C TYR A 68 9.88 0.72 4.49
N GLN A 69 10.61 -0.05 3.67
CA GLN A 69 10.53 -1.51 3.72
C GLN A 69 10.98 -2.09 5.08
N LEU A 70 12.08 -1.57 5.64
CA LEU A 70 12.59 -2.02 6.94
C LEU A 70 11.73 -1.50 8.09
N ALA A 71 11.34 -0.23 8.03
CA ALA A 71 10.54 0.39 9.08
C ALA A 71 9.21 -0.35 9.29
N VAL A 72 8.46 -0.60 8.21
CA VAL A 72 7.17 -1.29 8.29
C VAL A 72 7.31 -2.72 8.80
N VAL A 73 8.28 -3.49 8.32
CA VAL A 73 8.48 -4.88 8.76
C VAL A 73 8.84 -4.94 10.26
N ALA A 74 9.70 -4.04 10.73
CA ALA A 74 10.08 -4.00 12.13
C ALA A 74 8.90 -3.60 13.03
N ASP A 75 8.14 -2.57 12.64
CA ASP A 75 7.00 -2.07 13.41
C ASP A 75 5.83 -3.08 13.42
N ASP A 76 5.46 -3.64 12.27
CA ASP A 76 4.39 -4.64 12.15
C ASP A 76 4.69 -5.87 13.03
N HIS A 77 5.94 -6.36 12.99
CA HIS A 77 6.37 -7.47 13.84
C HIS A 77 6.31 -7.10 15.33
N ALA A 78 6.88 -5.96 15.71
CA ALA A 78 6.92 -5.50 17.10
C ALA A 78 5.52 -5.24 17.69
N MET A 79 4.57 -4.79 16.86
CA MET A 79 3.19 -4.53 17.25
C MET A 79 2.29 -5.77 17.15
N GLY A 80 2.78 -6.89 16.62
CA GLY A 80 2.00 -8.12 16.47
C GLY A 80 0.90 -8.03 15.42
N VAL A 81 1.12 -7.27 14.33
CA VAL A 81 0.16 -7.14 13.23
C VAL A 81 -0.05 -8.50 12.57
N THR A 82 -1.30 -8.95 12.48
CA THR A 82 -1.67 -10.25 11.89
C THR A 82 -2.14 -10.15 10.44
N GLU A 83 -2.75 -9.02 10.08
CA GLU A 83 -3.31 -8.77 8.74
C GLU A 83 -3.02 -7.33 8.30
N VAL A 84 -2.57 -7.16 7.06
CA VAL A 84 -2.26 -5.87 6.45
C VAL A 84 -3.19 -5.63 5.28
N LEU A 85 -4.16 -4.73 5.46
CA LEU A 85 -5.08 -4.24 4.44
C LEU A 85 -4.58 -2.89 3.90
N ARG A 86 -4.25 -2.79 2.60
CA ARG A 86 -3.75 -1.56 1.99
C ARG A 86 -3.95 -1.54 0.47
N GLY A 87 -3.64 -0.43 -0.19
CA GLY A 87 -3.75 -0.28 -1.65
C GLY A 87 -2.85 -1.25 -2.42
N ASP A 88 -3.33 -1.73 -3.57
CA ASP A 88 -2.63 -2.68 -4.44
C ASP A 88 -1.36 -2.13 -5.12
N ASP A 89 -1.18 -0.82 -5.11
CA ASP A 89 0.09 -0.18 -5.46
C ASP A 89 1.25 -0.59 -4.54
N LEU A 90 0.95 -1.13 -3.36
CA LEU A 90 1.94 -1.62 -2.40
C LEU A 90 2.17 -3.14 -2.47
N LEU A 91 1.52 -3.86 -3.37
CA LEU A 91 1.75 -5.31 -3.56
C LEU A 91 3.23 -5.64 -3.89
N PRO A 92 3.94 -4.89 -4.76
CA PRO A 92 5.39 -5.10 -4.94
C PRO A 92 6.20 -4.89 -3.66
N SER A 93 5.76 -4.01 -2.76
CA SER A 93 6.42 -3.82 -1.46
C SER A 93 6.21 -5.04 -0.56
N ALA A 94 5.06 -5.71 -0.62
CA ALA A 94 4.81 -6.91 0.16
C ALA A 94 5.85 -8.02 -0.14
N PHE A 95 6.24 -8.22 -1.39
CA PHE A 95 7.28 -9.20 -1.74
C PHE A 95 8.65 -8.85 -1.15
N ARG A 96 9.06 -7.57 -1.23
CA ARG A 96 10.29 -7.09 -0.59
C ARG A 96 10.24 -7.26 0.93
N GLN A 97 9.07 -7.02 1.53
CA GLN A 97 8.84 -7.19 2.96
C GLN A 97 8.90 -8.66 3.37
N CYS A 98 8.36 -9.58 2.56
CA CYS A 98 8.47 -11.03 2.79
C CYS A 98 9.94 -11.50 2.82
N GLU A 99 10.82 -10.97 1.97
CA GLU A 99 12.26 -11.26 2.07
C GLU A 99 12.88 -10.79 3.38
N LEU A 100 12.46 -9.62 3.88
CA LEU A 100 12.92 -9.13 5.18
C LEU A 100 12.39 -10.00 6.33
N TYR A 101 11.10 -10.37 6.32
CA TYR A 101 10.54 -11.32 7.29
C TYR A 101 11.32 -12.64 7.29
N ALA A 102 11.58 -13.21 6.11
CA ALA A 102 12.37 -14.42 5.97
C ALA A 102 13.81 -14.24 6.50
N PHE A 103 14.47 -13.13 6.18
CA PHE A 103 15.81 -12.80 6.66
C PHE A 103 15.89 -12.73 8.20
N PHE A 104 14.87 -12.15 8.85
CA PHE A 104 14.81 -12.08 10.30
C PHE A 104 14.29 -13.37 10.95
N GLY A 105 13.84 -14.36 10.17
CA GLY A 105 13.21 -15.58 10.70
C GLY A 105 11.83 -15.33 11.31
N TRP A 106 11.13 -14.29 10.85
CA TRP A 106 9.81 -13.90 11.32
C TRP A 106 8.72 -14.38 10.35
N GLN A 107 7.51 -14.58 10.89
CA GLN A 107 6.33 -14.87 10.08
C GLN A 107 5.71 -13.56 9.55
N PRO A 108 5.48 -13.42 8.24
CA PRO A 108 4.79 -12.26 7.71
C PRO A 108 3.29 -12.28 8.07
N PRO A 109 2.63 -11.11 8.14
CA PRO A 109 1.17 -11.03 8.27
C PRO A 109 0.49 -11.54 7.00
N ARG A 110 -0.81 -11.82 7.08
CA ARG A 110 -1.63 -12.02 5.88
C ARG A 110 -1.82 -10.68 5.18
N PHE A 111 -1.74 -10.66 3.86
CA PHE A 111 -1.88 -9.44 3.07
C PHE A 111 -3.24 -9.39 2.37
N ALA A 112 -3.81 -8.19 2.28
CA ALA A 112 -5.00 -7.87 1.52
C ALA A 112 -4.77 -6.58 0.74
N HIS A 113 -4.54 -6.69 -0.56
CA HIS A 113 -4.24 -5.56 -1.44
C HIS A 113 -5.48 -5.14 -2.24
N VAL A 114 -6.13 -4.04 -1.82
CA VAL A 114 -7.35 -3.52 -2.45
C VAL A 114 -7.03 -2.60 -3.64
N PRO A 115 -7.76 -2.71 -4.76
CA PRO A 115 -7.57 -1.83 -5.91
C PRO A 115 -7.68 -0.36 -5.54
N LEU A 116 -6.78 0.46 -6.07
CA LEU A 116 -6.89 1.91 -5.92
C LEU A 116 -8.17 2.46 -6.57
N VAL A 117 -8.67 3.56 -6.00
CA VAL A 117 -9.68 4.38 -6.65
C VAL A 117 -9.07 5.13 -7.82
N VAL A 118 -9.75 5.11 -8.97
CA VAL A 118 -9.31 5.75 -10.21
C VAL A 118 -10.31 6.82 -10.65
N GLY A 119 -9.85 7.80 -11.44
CA GLY A 119 -10.73 8.74 -12.13
C GLY A 119 -11.34 8.13 -13.40
N PRO A 120 -12.21 8.88 -14.12
CA PRO A 120 -12.79 8.44 -15.39
C PRO A 120 -11.74 8.18 -16.49
N ASP A 121 -10.54 8.76 -16.34
CA ASP A 121 -9.39 8.56 -17.22
C ASP A 121 -8.64 7.25 -16.94
N GLY A 122 -9.10 6.43 -15.97
CA GLY A 122 -8.49 5.18 -15.54
C GLY A 122 -7.21 5.36 -14.72
N ARG A 123 -6.79 6.60 -14.44
CA ARG A 123 -5.59 6.87 -13.64
C ARG A 123 -5.96 7.00 -12.18
N ARG A 124 -5.00 6.69 -11.28
CA ARG A 124 -5.14 6.88 -9.83
C ARG A 124 -5.77 8.24 -9.51
N LEU A 125 -6.81 8.23 -8.68
CA LEU A 125 -7.50 9.43 -8.23
C LEU A 125 -6.49 10.40 -7.59
N ALA A 126 -6.55 11.65 -8.01
CA ALA A 126 -5.65 12.71 -7.56
C ALA A 126 -6.36 14.06 -7.68
N LYS A 127 -5.73 15.12 -7.16
CA LYS A 127 -6.28 16.50 -7.14
C LYS A 127 -6.83 17.02 -8.48
N ARG A 128 -6.35 16.49 -9.61
CA ARG A 128 -6.82 16.87 -10.95
C ARG A 128 -8.28 16.46 -11.23
N HIS A 129 -8.84 15.53 -10.46
CA HIS A 129 -10.21 15.04 -10.61
C HIS A 129 -11.17 15.67 -9.59
N GLY A 130 -10.73 16.69 -8.85
CA GLY A 130 -11.46 17.28 -7.73
C GLY A 130 -10.68 17.18 -6.41
N ASP A 131 -11.02 18.05 -5.46
CA ASP A 131 -10.36 18.10 -4.15
C ASP A 131 -11.04 17.17 -3.14
N THR A 132 -10.60 15.92 -3.11
CA THR A 132 -11.17 14.87 -2.25
C THR A 132 -10.63 14.86 -0.82
N ARG A 133 -10.02 15.97 -0.36
CA ARG A 133 -9.52 16.07 1.02
C ARG A 133 -10.69 15.99 2.01
N LEU A 134 -10.58 15.11 3.00
CA LEU A 134 -11.55 14.99 4.10
C LEU A 134 -11.76 16.33 4.82
N SER A 135 -10.72 17.18 4.92
CA SER A 135 -10.85 18.51 5.54
C SER A 135 -11.81 19.42 4.77
N LEU A 136 -11.74 19.41 3.43
CA LEU A 136 -12.60 20.24 2.58
C LEU A 136 -14.04 19.76 2.63
N LEU A 137 -14.25 18.44 2.58
CA LEU A 137 -15.59 17.86 2.72
C LEU A 137 -16.21 18.20 4.07
N ARG A 138 -15.43 18.16 5.15
CA ARG A 138 -15.85 18.58 6.49
C ARG A 138 -16.17 20.07 6.56
N GLU A 139 -15.35 20.94 5.97
CA GLU A 139 -15.58 22.38 5.91
C GLU A 139 -16.85 22.74 5.11
N ALA A 140 -17.16 21.95 4.09
CA ALA A 140 -18.40 22.04 3.31
C ALA A 140 -19.64 21.47 4.03
N GLY A 141 -19.49 20.93 5.24
CA GLY A 141 -20.60 20.40 6.03
C GLY A 141 -21.06 18.99 5.65
N VAL A 142 -20.27 18.24 4.88
CA VAL A 142 -20.61 16.86 4.48
C VAL A 142 -20.59 15.95 5.73
N PRO A 143 -21.69 15.26 6.07
CA PRO A 143 -21.73 14.34 7.20
C PRO A 143 -20.79 13.16 7.00
N ALA A 144 -20.19 12.66 8.09
CA ALA A 144 -19.28 11.51 8.03
C ALA A 144 -20.00 10.27 7.49
N GLU A 145 -21.25 10.06 7.90
CA GLU A 145 -22.10 8.94 7.52
C GLU A 145 -22.32 8.88 6.00
N ARG A 146 -22.39 10.04 5.34
CA ARG A 146 -22.53 10.13 3.89
C ARG A 146 -21.28 9.61 3.19
N LEU A 147 -20.09 9.95 3.70
CA LEU A 147 -18.83 9.44 3.18
C LEU A 147 -18.66 7.94 3.48
N VAL A 148 -19.03 7.49 4.68
CA VAL A 148 -18.98 6.07 5.05
C VAL A 148 -19.92 5.25 4.15
N GLY A 149 -21.15 5.70 3.90
CA GLY A 149 -22.08 5.04 2.98
C GLY A 149 -21.52 4.91 1.56
N LEU A 150 -20.94 6.00 1.04
CA LEU A 150 -20.27 6.00 -0.26
C LEU A 150 -19.11 5.00 -0.33
N LEU A 151 -18.24 4.99 0.68
CA LEU A 151 -17.10 4.08 0.75
C LEU A 151 -17.58 2.62 0.85
N ALA A 152 -18.56 2.33 1.71
CA ALA A 152 -19.13 0.99 1.86
C ALA A 152 -19.73 0.46 0.55
N TRP A 153 -20.46 1.30 -0.17
CA TRP A 153 -20.96 0.98 -1.51
C TRP A 153 -19.85 0.74 -2.52
N SER A 154 -18.84 1.63 -2.56
CA SER A 154 -17.69 1.49 -3.47
C SER A 154 -16.91 0.19 -3.25
N CYS A 155 -16.91 -0.29 -2.00
CA CYS A 155 -16.31 -1.55 -1.57
C CYS A 155 -17.25 -2.76 -1.65
N ARG A 156 -18.45 -2.62 -2.23
CA ARG A 156 -19.48 -3.68 -2.32
C ARG A 156 -19.90 -4.28 -0.97
N LEU A 157 -19.72 -3.55 0.13
CA LEU A 157 -20.21 -3.92 1.44
C LEU A 157 -21.71 -3.61 1.59
N ARG A 158 -22.25 -2.75 0.72
CA ARG A 158 -23.65 -2.32 0.68
C ARG A 158 -24.14 -2.18 -0.77
N PRO A 159 -25.46 -2.31 -1.01
CA PRO A 159 -26.03 -2.19 -2.35
C PRO A 159 -26.08 -0.75 -2.89
N ASP A 160 -26.08 0.25 -2.00
CA ASP A 160 -26.16 1.68 -2.33
C ASP A 160 -25.36 2.55 -1.35
N ALA A 161 -25.19 3.83 -1.72
CA ALA A 161 -24.44 4.82 -0.96
C ALA A 161 -25.26 5.56 0.12
N THR A 162 -26.30 4.92 0.67
CA THR A 162 -27.10 5.50 1.76
C THR A 162 -26.21 5.80 2.98
N PRO A 163 -26.33 6.98 3.61
CA PRO A 163 -25.54 7.31 4.79
C PRO A 163 -25.68 6.27 5.91
N ILE A 164 -24.56 5.94 6.55
CA ILE A 164 -24.52 4.93 7.62
C ILE A 164 -23.37 5.23 8.59
N ALA A 165 -23.50 4.89 9.87
CA ALA A 165 -22.37 4.93 10.78
C ALA A 165 -21.40 3.76 10.50
N ALA A 166 -20.11 3.98 10.71
CA ALA A 166 -19.11 2.92 10.48
C ALA A 166 -19.31 1.71 11.40
N ALA A 167 -19.81 1.92 12.62
CA ALA A 167 -20.10 0.84 13.56
C ALA A 167 -21.17 -0.14 13.05
N ASP A 168 -22.15 0.35 12.28
CA ASP A 168 -23.24 -0.47 11.74
C ASP A 168 -22.79 -1.34 10.55
N LEU A 169 -21.54 -1.20 10.09
CA LEU A 169 -20.95 -2.06 9.06
C LEU A 169 -20.27 -3.30 9.65
N LEU A 170 -20.04 -3.34 10.96
CA LEU A 170 -19.21 -4.38 11.60
C LEU A 170 -19.84 -5.77 11.52
N ASP A 171 -21.15 -5.87 11.70
CA ASP A 171 -21.86 -7.15 11.77
C ASP A 171 -21.81 -7.94 10.44
N ASP A 172 -21.76 -7.23 9.32
CA ASP A 172 -21.78 -7.79 7.96
C ASP A 172 -20.43 -7.64 7.22
N PHE A 173 -19.38 -7.21 7.90
CA PHE A 173 -18.08 -6.97 7.26
C PHE A 173 -17.41 -8.28 6.84
N ASP A 174 -17.08 -8.38 5.56
CA ASP A 174 -16.40 -9.53 4.99
C ASP A 174 -15.38 -9.07 3.95
N LEU A 175 -14.09 -9.28 4.25
CA LEU A 175 -12.98 -8.98 3.35
C LEU A 175 -13.11 -9.69 2.00
N GLY A 176 -13.73 -10.87 1.95
CA GLY A 176 -13.95 -11.63 0.73
C GLY A 176 -14.91 -10.98 -0.25
N ARG A 177 -15.73 -10.02 0.19
CA ARG A 177 -16.67 -9.26 -0.66
C ARG A 177 -16.04 -8.06 -1.35
N LEU A 178 -14.83 -7.68 -0.94
CA LEU A 178 -14.16 -6.51 -1.51
C LEU A 178 -13.92 -6.68 -3.02
N PRO A 179 -14.14 -5.63 -3.82
CA PRO A 179 -13.92 -5.70 -5.25
C PRO A 179 -12.45 -5.94 -5.59
N ARG A 180 -12.22 -6.68 -6.66
CA ARG A 180 -10.88 -6.90 -7.25
C ARG A 180 -10.58 -5.96 -8.42
N GLU A 181 -11.56 -5.14 -8.79
CA GLU A 181 -11.44 -4.13 -9.83
C GLU A 181 -11.44 -2.73 -9.21
N PRO A 182 -10.70 -1.76 -9.79
CA PRO A 182 -10.73 -0.38 -9.36
C PRO A 182 -12.13 0.21 -9.34
N PHE A 183 -12.43 0.99 -8.30
CA PHE A 183 -13.62 1.83 -8.29
C PHE A 183 -13.37 3.10 -9.10
N VAL A 184 -14.24 3.41 -10.05
CA VAL A 184 -14.16 4.63 -10.87
C VAL A 184 -14.95 5.74 -10.17
N PHE A 185 -14.24 6.75 -9.67
CA PHE A 185 -14.82 7.92 -9.02
C PHE A 185 -15.05 9.02 -10.06
N GLY A 186 -16.32 9.24 -10.42
CA GLY A 186 -16.72 10.22 -11.43
C GLY A 186 -16.85 11.65 -10.91
N GLU A 187 -16.80 12.63 -11.82
CA GLU A 187 -16.96 14.07 -11.50
C GLU A 187 -18.33 14.36 -10.85
N THR A 188 -19.39 13.71 -11.34
CA THR A 188 -20.75 13.88 -10.81
C THR A 188 -20.88 13.41 -9.36
N MET A 189 -20.09 12.42 -8.95
CA MET A 189 -20.13 11.89 -7.58
C MET A 189 -19.56 12.89 -6.57
N PHE A 190 -18.58 13.70 -6.97
CA PHE A 190 -18.05 14.75 -6.12
C PHE A 190 -19.10 15.85 -5.90
N ASP A 191 -19.77 16.27 -6.98
CA ASP A 191 -20.86 17.23 -6.89
C ASP A 191 -22.02 16.71 -6.02
N GLU A 192 -22.36 15.42 -6.13
CA GLU A 192 -23.39 14.79 -5.31
C GLU A 192 -23.05 14.74 -3.82
N LEU A 193 -21.76 14.64 -3.47
CA LEU A 193 -21.32 14.74 -2.08
C LEU A 193 -21.51 16.15 -1.52
N LEU A 194 -21.31 17.18 -2.36
CA LEU A 194 -21.45 18.59 -1.94
C LEU A 194 -22.91 19.08 -2.00
N LYS A 195 -23.75 18.50 -2.86
CA LYS A 195 -25.16 18.90 -3.05
C LYS A 195 -26.11 18.41 -1.96
N SER A 196 -25.71 17.47 -1.10
CA SER A 196 -26.57 16.94 -0.02
C SER A 196 -26.70 17.89 1.18
N MET A 197 -26.66 19.21 0.94
CA MET A 197 -26.97 20.27 1.90
C MET A 197 -28.49 20.46 2.03
#